data_AF-A0A561DCH5-F1
#
_entry.id   AF-A0A561DCH5-F1
#
_cell.length_a   1.000
_cell.length_b   1.000
_cell.length_c   1.000
_cell.angle_alpha   90.00
_cell.angle_beta   90.00
_cell.angle_gamma   90.00
#
_symmetry.space_group_name_H-M   'P 1'
#
loop_
_entity.id
_entity.type
_entity.pdbx_description
1 polymer ?
#
loop_
_entity_poly.entity_id
_entity_poly.type
_entity_poly.pdbx_seq_one_letter_code
_entity_poly.pdbx_strand_id
1 'polypeptide(L)'
;MSDKKILKIITILGICGWSFLFKKGPTKDWFLVYLFKTFITTMIDGPVVKKKLVSYPYRYFSKFFETNIVFDYLIFPLLCVLYSQFTYKLKPSKIIPSVFLFSAPMTIIHWWLERNTKLIKYGKRWTSFHTLGVLTITFWSSRAFIALIRFLNRKRNVPVNGGELF
;
A
#
# COMPACT_ATOMS: atom_id res chain seq x y z
N MET A 1 11.47 -11.66 21.45
CA MET A 1 11.24 -10.20 21.34
C MET A 1 9.77 -9.94 21.68
N SER A 2 9.42 -8.93 22.48
CA SER A 2 8.02 -8.68 22.85
C SER A 2 7.25 -8.10 21.65
N ASP A 3 6.08 -8.65 21.32
CA ASP A 3 5.19 -8.20 20.23
C ASP A 3 4.93 -6.68 20.27
N LYS A 4 4.82 -6.12 21.49
CA LYS A 4 4.65 -4.67 21.73
C LYS A 4 5.83 -3.85 21.23
N LYS A 5 7.06 -4.33 21.43
CA LYS A 5 8.28 -3.65 20.96
C LYS A 5 8.33 -3.64 19.43
N ILE A 6 8.01 -4.77 18.79
CA ILE A 6 7.97 -4.89 17.33
C ILE A 6 6.94 -3.93 16.74
N LEU A 7 5.71 -3.93 17.27
CA LEU A 7 4.66 -3.03 16.80
C LEU A 7 5.04 -1.55 16.96
N LYS A 8 5.67 -1.17 18.09
CA LYS A 8 6.15 0.19 18.32
C LYS A 8 7.24 0.59 17.31
N ILE A 9 8.20 -0.28 17.04
CA ILE A 9 9.26 -0.04 16.04
C ILE A 9 8.66 0.18 14.66
N ILE A 10 7.74 -0.70 14.24
CA ILE A 10 7.06 -0.57 12.94
C ILE A 10 6.30 0.76 12.86
N THR A 11 5.61 1.14 13.94
CA THR A 11 4.88 2.42 13.99
C THR A 11 5.81 3.62 13.85
N ILE A 12 6.93 3.63 14.57
CA ILE A 12 7.94 4.71 14.47
C ILE A 12 8.49 4.78 13.04
N LEU A 13 8.86 3.64 12.46
CA LEU A 13 9.33 3.57 11.06
C LEU A 13 8.29 4.12 10.09
N GLY A 14 7.00 3.79 10.29
CA GLY A 14 5.92 4.32 9.48
C GLY A 14 5.76 5.84 9.61
N ILE A 15 5.78 6.39 10.82
CA ILE A 15 5.65 7.85 11.05
C ILE A 15 6.85 8.60 10.44
N CYS A 16 8.06 8.09 10.63
CA CYS A 16 9.27 8.64 10.01
C CYS A 16 9.17 8.58 8.47
N GLY A 17 8.74 7.44 7.93
CA GLY A 17 8.55 7.24 6.49
C GLY A 17 7.50 8.19 5.91
N TRP A 18 6.39 8.41 6.61
CA TRP A 18 5.37 9.38 6.24
C TRP A 18 5.94 10.80 6.19
N SER A 19 6.66 11.22 7.22
CA SER A 19 7.28 12.55 7.25
C SER A 19 8.31 12.76 6.14
N PHE A 20 9.00 11.71 5.70
CA PHE A 20 10.03 11.77 4.65
C PHE A 20 9.44 11.70 3.23
N LEU A 21 8.53 10.76 2.97
CA LEU A 21 8.00 10.50 1.63
C LEU A 21 7.15 11.66 1.10
N PHE A 22 6.43 12.35 1.98
CA PHE A 22 5.57 13.47 1.59
C PHE A 22 6.33 14.79 1.35
N LYS A 23 7.59 14.88 1.78
CA LYS A 23 8.47 16.01 1.47
C LYS A 23 9.01 15.98 0.03
N LYS A 24 8.93 14.84 -0.67
CA LYS A 24 9.61 14.63 -1.96
C LYS A 24 8.62 14.50 -3.13
N GLY A 25 8.66 15.46 -4.06
CA GLY A 25 7.91 15.41 -5.32
C GLY A 25 6.50 16.02 -5.25
N PRO A 26 5.59 15.69 -6.20
CA PRO A 26 4.24 16.25 -6.24
C PRO A 26 3.40 15.71 -5.07
N THR A 27 3.40 16.41 -3.93
CA THR A 27 2.77 15.98 -2.68
C THR A 27 1.29 15.61 -2.85
N LYS A 28 0.56 16.32 -3.72
CA LYS A 28 -0.85 16.04 -4.04
C LYS A 28 -1.06 14.62 -4.55
N ASP A 29 -0.20 14.18 -5.48
CA ASP A 29 -0.28 12.86 -6.11
C ASP A 29 -0.03 11.74 -5.10
N TRP A 30 0.95 11.94 -4.21
CA TRP A 30 1.29 10.99 -3.16
C TRP A 30 0.21 10.89 -2.09
N PHE A 31 -0.40 12.02 -1.75
CA PHE A 31 -1.53 12.06 -0.84
C PHE A 31 -2.75 11.34 -1.43
N LEU A 32 -3.02 11.52 -2.72
CA LEU A 32 -4.07 10.80 -3.43
C LEU A 32 -3.83 9.28 -3.44
N VAL A 33 -2.60 8.83 -3.71
CA VAL A 33 -2.25 7.40 -3.65
C VAL A 33 -2.45 6.83 -2.25
N TYR A 34 -1.98 7.54 -1.24
CA TYR A 34 -2.12 7.13 0.16
C TYR A 34 -3.60 7.01 0.55
N LEU A 35 -4.41 8.04 0.28
CA LEU A 35 -5.84 8.04 0.56
C LEU A 35 -6.59 6.94 -0.19
N PHE A 36 -6.30 6.77 -1.49
CA PHE A 36 -6.91 5.73 -2.30
C PHE A 36 -6.66 4.33 -1.72
N LYS A 37 -5.41 4.05 -1.32
CA LYS A 37 -5.08 2.75 -0.72
C LYS A 37 -5.78 2.54 0.63
N THR A 38 -5.81 3.58 1.46
CA THR A 38 -6.48 3.55 2.77
C THR A 38 -7.99 3.32 2.62
N PHE A 39 -8.62 3.98 1.65
CA PHE A 39 -10.02 3.78 1.32
C PHE A 39 -10.31 2.33 0.90
N ILE A 40 -9.51 1.77 -0.02
CA ILE A 40 -9.64 0.37 -0.44
C ILE A 40 -9.50 -0.57 0.75
N THR A 41 -8.54 -0.34 1.64
CA THR A 41 -8.34 -1.17 2.84
C THR A 41 -9.59 -1.17 3.71
N THR A 42 -10.18 0.01 3.94
CA THR A 42 -11.37 0.15 4.79
C THR A 42 -12.55 -0.66 4.23
N MET A 43 -12.68 -0.73 2.89
CA MET A 43 -13.73 -1.53 2.24
C MET A 43 -13.45 -3.04 2.28
N ILE A 44 -12.18 -3.46 2.15
CA ILE A 44 -11.79 -4.88 2.02
C ILE A 44 -11.60 -5.56 3.39
N ASP A 45 -11.17 -4.82 4.40
CA ASP A 45 -10.80 -5.36 5.71
C ASP A 45 -11.97 -6.10 6.40
N GLY A 46 -13.19 -5.55 6.33
CA GLY A 46 -14.38 -6.17 6.94
C GLY A 46 -14.64 -7.59 6.43
N PRO A 47 -14.81 -7.81 5.12
CA PRO A 47 -14.94 -9.15 4.55
C PRO A 47 -13.76 -10.09 4.85
N VAL A 48 -12.52 -9.58 4.85
CA VAL A 48 -11.32 -10.39 5.05
C VAL A 48 -11.23 -10.92 6.49
N VAL A 49 -11.53 -10.09 7.49
CA VAL A 49 -11.51 -10.52 8.89
C VAL A 49 -12.70 -11.40 9.23
N LYS A 50 -13.90 -11.09 8.72
CA LYS A 50 -15.09 -11.96 8.91
C LYS A 50 -14.86 -13.38 8.41
N LYS A 51 -14.15 -13.53 7.29
CA LYS A 51 -13.79 -14.84 6.72
C LYS A 51 -12.59 -15.50 7.43
N LYS A 52 -12.04 -14.86 8.47
CA LYS A 52 -10.84 -15.31 9.21
C LYS A 52 -9.67 -15.68 8.30
N LEU A 53 -9.54 -15.00 7.17
CA LEU A 53 -8.46 -15.25 6.21
C LEU A 53 -7.13 -14.80 6.79
N VAL A 54 -7.13 -13.62 7.43
CA VAL A 54 -6.01 -13.08 8.19
C VAL A 54 -6.56 -12.55 9.51
N SER A 55 -5.90 -12.91 10.61
CA SER A 55 -6.25 -12.48 11.96
C SER A 55 -5.07 -11.74 12.59
N TYR A 56 -5.37 -10.72 13.39
CA TYR A 56 -4.36 -9.89 14.06
C TYR A 56 -4.57 -9.92 15.59
N PRO A 57 -4.09 -10.97 16.29
CA PRO A 57 -4.32 -11.14 17.73
C PRO A 57 -3.79 -9.99 18.59
N TYR A 58 -2.63 -9.44 18.22
CA TYR A 58 -2.05 -8.28 18.89
C TYR A 58 -2.08 -7.06 17.96
N ARG A 59 -2.89 -6.05 18.31
CA ARG A 59 -3.11 -4.83 17.51
C ARG A 59 -3.45 -3.63 18.39
N TYR A 60 -3.22 -2.42 17.89
CA TYR A 60 -3.74 -1.21 18.51
C TYR A 60 -5.25 -1.08 18.30
N PHE A 61 -5.94 -0.49 19.28
CA PHE A 61 -7.38 -0.22 19.23
C PHE A 61 -8.23 -1.44 18.84
N SER A 62 -7.96 -2.60 19.45
CA SER A 62 -8.63 -3.87 19.12
C SER A 62 -10.16 -3.86 19.23
N LYS A 63 -10.72 -2.91 19.99
CA LYS A 63 -12.16 -2.68 20.18
C LYS A 63 -12.85 -2.02 18.98
N PHE A 64 -12.11 -1.21 18.20
CA PHE A 64 -12.67 -0.45 17.08
C PHE A 64 -12.25 -1.00 15.73
N PHE A 65 -11.05 -1.59 15.65
CA PHE A 65 -10.50 -2.13 14.41
C PHE A 65 -10.26 -3.61 14.55
N GLU A 66 -10.76 -4.36 13.56
CA GLU A 66 -10.55 -5.81 13.45
C GLU A 66 -9.20 -6.15 12.78
N THR A 67 -8.61 -5.18 12.09
CA THR A 67 -7.31 -5.27 11.41
C THR A 67 -6.22 -4.49 12.15
N ASN A 68 -4.97 -4.64 11.71
CA ASN A 68 -3.85 -3.96 12.36
C ASN A 68 -3.60 -2.62 11.67
N ILE A 69 -4.09 -1.56 12.32
CA ILE A 69 -4.09 -0.19 11.78
C ILE A 69 -2.70 0.26 11.32
N VAL A 70 -1.64 -0.17 12.01
CA VAL A 70 -0.27 0.19 11.65
C VAL A 70 0.11 -0.41 10.30
N PHE A 71 -0.25 -1.66 10.02
CA PHE A 71 0.02 -2.24 8.72
C PHE A 71 -0.88 -1.63 7.65
N ASP A 72 -2.19 -1.54 7.91
CA ASP A 72 -3.16 -1.27 6.85
C ASP A 72 -3.32 0.23 6.53
N TYR A 73 -3.08 1.11 7.50
CA TYR A 73 -3.26 2.56 7.35
C TYR A 73 -1.94 3.32 7.38
N LEU A 74 -0.88 2.77 7.98
CA LEU A 74 0.42 3.46 8.02
C LEU A 74 1.40 2.84 7.01
N ILE A 75 1.85 1.61 7.23
CA ILE A 75 2.94 1.00 6.45
C ILE A 75 2.53 0.74 5.00
N PHE A 76 1.38 0.09 4.77
CA PHE A 76 1.04 -0.36 3.43
C PHE A 76 0.71 0.79 2.47
N PRO A 77 -0.09 1.81 2.85
CA PRO A 77 -0.27 3.00 2.03
C PRO A 77 1.04 3.75 1.76
N LEU A 78 1.95 3.81 2.73
CA LEU A 78 3.29 4.40 2.54
C LEU A 78 4.12 3.63 1.52
N LEU A 79 4.11 2.30 1.57
CA LEU A 79 4.79 1.48 0.57
C LEU A 79 4.20 1.72 -0.82
N CYS A 80 2.87 1.87 -0.96
CA CYS A 80 2.24 2.20 -2.24
C CYS A 80 2.72 3.56 -2.79
N VAL A 81 2.85 4.55 -1.91
CA VAL A 81 3.43 5.85 -2.27
C VAL A 81 4.89 5.69 -2.71
N LEU A 82 5.71 4.98 -1.94
CA LEU A 82 7.11 4.73 -2.25
C LEU A 82 7.29 4.00 -3.59
N TYR A 83 6.49 2.96 -3.84
CA TYR A 83 6.46 2.24 -5.13
C TYR A 83 6.07 3.18 -6.28
N SER A 84 5.05 4.02 -6.07
CA SER A 84 4.60 4.98 -7.09
C SER A 84 5.62 6.07 -7.38
N GLN A 85 6.37 6.51 -6.36
CA GLN A 85 7.50 7.43 -6.48
C GLN A 85 8.67 6.80 -7.22
N PHE A 86 9.03 5.57 -6.86
CA PHE A 86 10.13 4.83 -7.48
C PHE A 86 9.87 4.55 -8.95
N THR A 87 8.66 4.08 -9.27
CA THR A 87 8.23 3.79 -10.64
C THR A 87 7.85 5.04 -11.43
N TYR A 88 7.89 6.22 -10.83
CA TYR A 88 7.57 7.47 -11.53
C TYR A 88 8.53 7.76 -12.68
N LYS A 89 9.84 7.51 -12.46
CA LYS A 89 10.89 7.78 -13.44
C LYS A 89 11.23 6.56 -14.32
N LEU A 90 10.56 5.44 -14.10
CA LEU A 90 10.86 4.18 -14.80
C LEU A 90 10.02 4.03 -16.06
N LYS A 91 10.60 3.39 -17.08
CA LYS A 91 9.89 2.99 -18.31
C LYS A 91 8.85 1.91 -17.98
N PRO A 92 7.70 1.86 -18.67
CA PRO A 92 6.63 0.89 -18.42
C PRO A 92 7.10 -0.57 -18.37
N SER A 93 8.05 -0.94 -19.23
CA SER A 93 8.63 -2.29 -19.26
C SER A 93 9.37 -2.68 -17.97
N LYS A 94 9.92 -1.70 -17.24
CA LYS A 94 10.60 -1.93 -15.96
C LYS A 94 9.65 -1.84 -14.76
N ILE A 95 8.43 -1.32 -14.92
CA ILE A 95 7.46 -1.14 -13.81
C ILE A 95 6.94 -2.49 -13.33
N ILE A 96 6.60 -3.39 -14.27
CA ILE A 96 6.07 -4.72 -14.00
C ILE A 96 7.03 -5.53 -13.13
N PRO A 97 8.31 -5.74 -13.49
CA PRO A 97 9.23 -6.49 -12.64
C PRO A 97 9.56 -5.75 -11.34
N SER A 98 9.52 -4.40 -11.33
CA SER A 98 9.82 -3.62 -10.13
C SER A 98 8.83 -3.87 -8.99
N VAL A 99 7.61 -4.35 -9.27
CA VAL A 99 6.64 -4.64 -8.19
C VAL A 99 7.15 -5.73 -7.26
N PHE A 100 7.87 -6.73 -7.81
CA PHE A 100 8.41 -7.83 -7.03
C PHE A 100 9.50 -7.38 -6.06
N LEU A 101 10.22 -6.30 -6.37
CA LEU A 101 11.18 -5.68 -5.45
C LEU A 101 10.52 -5.10 -4.20
N PHE A 102 9.21 -4.82 -4.22
CA PHE A 102 8.46 -4.32 -3.07
C PHE A 102 7.55 -5.40 -2.46
N SER A 103 6.87 -6.19 -3.29
CA SER A 103 5.95 -7.21 -2.81
C SER A 103 6.69 -8.41 -2.19
N ALA A 104 7.83 -8.82 -2.72
CA ALA A 104 8.62 -9.93 -2.16
C ALA A 104 9.17 -9.63 -0.75
N PRO A 105 9.93 -8.55 -0.49
CA PRO A 105 10.42 -8.28 0.87
C PRO A 105 9.28 -8.04 1.84
N MET A 106 8.18 -7.39 1.42
CA MET A 106 7.00 -7.21 2.26
C MET A 106 6.35 -8.54 2.64
N THR A 107 6.29 -9.49 1.69
CA THR A 107 5.76 -10.84 1.93
C THR A 107 6.66 -11.64 2.87
N ILE A 108 7.99 -11.52 2.72
CA ILE A 108 8.98 -12.14 3.61
C ILE A 108 8.82 -11.58 5.03
N ILE A 109 8.67 -10.26 5.19
CA ILE A 109 8.41 -9.62 6.48
C ILE A 109 7.11 -10.15 7.08
N HIS A 110 6.02 -10.22 6.30
CA HIS A 110 4.74 -10.77 6.77
C HIS A 110 4.85 -12.22 7.21
N TRP A 111 5.52 -13.07 6.44
CA TRP A 111 5.76 -14.47 6.79
C TRP A 111 6.63 -14.60 8.06
N TRP A 112 7.67 -13.79 8.19
CA TRP A 112 8.50 -13.76 9.38
C TRP A 112 7.68 -13.31 10.61
N LEU A 113 6.86 -12.27 10.48
CA LEU A 113 5.97 -11.80 11.54
C LEU A 113 4.94 -12.86 11.91
N GLU A 114 4.37 -13.57 10.94
CA GLU A 114 3.41 -14.65 11.20
C GLU A 114 4.01 -15.77 12.06
N ARG A 115 5.25 -16.15 11.76
CA ARG A 115 5.95 -17.26 12.44
C ARG A 115 6.53 -16.85 13.80
N ASN A 116 6.99 -15.60 13.94
CA ASN A 116 7.71 -15.14 15.13
C ASN A 116 6.88 -14.27 16.08
N THR A 117 5.71 -13.79 15.66
CA THR A 117 4.89 -12.84 16.44
C THR A 117 3.42 -13.21 16.45
N LYS A 118 2.65 -12.58 17.33
CA LYS A 118 1.17 -12.62 17.31
C LYS A 118 0.55 -11.42 16.59
N LEU A 119 1.34 -10.71 15.78
CA LEU A 119 0.88 -9.56 15.02
C LEU A 119 0.03 -9.97 13.83
N ILE A 120 0.39 -11.07 13.16
CA ILE A 120 -0.29 -11.60 11.98
C ILE A 120 -0.47 -13.11 12.16
N LYS A 121 -1.65 -13.63 11.85
CA LYS A 121 -1.91 -15.08 11.77
C LYS A 121 -2.75 -15.38 10.55
N TYR A 122 -2.27 -16.29 9.71
CA TYR A 122 -3.01 -16.75 8.55
C TYR A 122 -4.04 -17.82 8.93
N GLY A 123 -5.23 -17.72 8.35
CA GLY A 123 -6.24 -18.77 8.44
C GLY A 123 -5.87 -19.97 7.56
N LYS A 124 -6.53 -21.12 7.78
CA LYS A 124 -6.25 -22.38 7.06
C LYS A 124 -6.31 -22.29 5.53
N ARG A 125 -7.00 -21.28 4.97
CA ARG A 125 -7.15 -21.06 3.52
C ARG A 125 -6.26 -19.94 2.98
N TRP A 126 -5.40 -19.35 3.80
CA TRP A 126 -4.55 -18.23 3.42
C TRP A 126 -3.07 -18.61 3.53
N THR A 127 -2.30 -18.28 2.50
CA THR A 127 -0.87 -18.59 2.43
C THR A 127 -0.10 -17.34 2.05
N SER A 128 1.22 -17.34 2.27
CA SER A 128 2.10 -16.24 1.85
C SER A 128 2.01 -15.93 0.35
N PHE A 129 1.65 -16.91 -0.50
CA PHE A 129 1.41 -16.70 -1.93
C PHE A 129 0.19 -15.81 -2.20
N HIS A 130 -0.90 -16.01 -1.47
CA HIS A 130 -2.06 -15.11 -1.56
C HIS A 130 -1.71 -13.70 -1.10
N THR A 131 -0.93 -13.57 -0.02
CA THR A 131 -0.41 -12.28 0.43
C THR A 131 0.43 -11.60 -0.67
N LEU A 132 1.35 -12.33 -1.31
CA LEU A 132 2.16 -11.81 -2.41
C LEU A 132 1.30 -11.33 -3.59
N GLY A 133 0.28 -12.10 -3.97
CA GLY A 133 -0.66 -11.74 -5.04
C GLY A 133 -1.45 -10.48 -4.72
N VAL A 134 -2.04 -10.40 -3.52
CA VAL A 134 -2.81 -9.22 -3.06
C VAL A 134 -1.91 -7.99 -3.00
N LEU A 135 -0.70 -8.10 -2.44
CA LEU A 135 0.27 -7.00 -2.40
C LEU A 135 0.60 -6.51 -3.80
N THR A 136 0.90 -7.43 -4.73
CA THR A 136 1.24 -7.10 -6.12
C THR A 136 0.11 -6.38 -6.84
N ILE A 137 -1.12 -6.91 -6.78
CA ILE A 137 -2.31 -6.30 -7.38
C ILE A 137 -2.54 -4.90 -6.80
N THR A 138 -2.35 -4.74 -5.49
CA THR A 138 -2.56 -3.47 -4.80
C THR A 138 -1.51 -2.42 -5.17
N PHE A 139 -0.24 -2.82 -5.31
CA PHE A 139 0.80 -1.91 -5.82
C PHE A 139 0.47 -1.44 -7.23
N TRP A 140 0.08 -2.35 -8.12
CA TRP A 140 -0.34 -1.99 -9.48
C TRP A 140 -1.57 -1.09 -9.50
N SER A 141 -2.59 -1.37 -8.69
CA SER A 141 -3.80 -0.55 -8.64
C SER A 141 -3.49 0.88 -8.18
N SER A 142 -2.67 1.03 -7.15
CA SER A 142 -2.24 2.36 -6.64
C SER A 142 -1.50 3.17 -7.71
N ARG A 143 -0.65 2.49 -8.51
CA ARG A 143 0.10 3.14 -9.60
C ARG A 143 -0.76 3.44 -10.81
N ALA A 144 -1.71 2.57 -11.14
CA ALA A 144 -2.68 2.76 -12.21
C ALA A 144 -3.60 3.95 -11.89
N PHE A 145 -4.04 4.07 -10.63
CA PHE A 145 -4.85 5.20 -10.17
C PHE A 145 -4.16 6.55 -10.40
N ILE A 146 -2.90 6.68 -9.99
CA ILE A 146 -2.18 7.94 -10.22
C ILE A 146 -1.83 8.17 -11.70
N ALA A 147 -1.59 7.11 -12.47
CA ALA A 147 -1.43 7.22 -13.92
C ALA A 147 -2.69 7.79 -14.57
N LEU A 148 -3.87 7.29 -14.17
CA LEU A 148 -5.16 7.71 -14.68
C LEU A 148 -5.44 9.19 -14.35
N ILE A 149 -5.24 9.60 -13.10
CA ILE A 149 -5.41 11.01 -12.68
C ILE A 149 -4.55 11.95 -13.53
N ARG A 150 -3.30 11.57 -13.78
CA ARG A 150 -2.39 12.37 -14.60
C ARG A 150 -2.78 12.38 -16.07
N PHE A 151 -3.23 11.25 -16.60
CA PHE A 151 -3.75 11.17 -17.97
C PHE A 151 -4.95 12.10 -18.15
N LEU A 152 -5.90 12.08 -17.22
CA LEU A 152 -7.05 12.97 -17.21
C LEU A 152 -6.65 14.44 -17.08
N ASN A 153 -5.72 14.76 -16.18
CA ASN A 153 -5.23 16.12 -16.02
C ASN A 153 -4.47 16.61 -17.28
N ARG A 154 -3.69 15.75 -17.95
CA ARG A 154 -3.05 16.09 -19.23
C ARG A 154 -4.11 16.36 -20.29
N LYS A 155 -5.10 15.49 -20.46
CA LYS A 155 -6.18 15.66 -21.45
C LYS A 155 -6.95 16.97 -21.24
N ARG A 156 -7.19 17.36 -19.99
CA ARG A 156 -7.87 18.63 -19.64
C ARG A 156 -7.05 19.88 -19.96
N ASN A 157 -5.72 19.81 -19.88
CA ASN A 157 -4.81 20.94 -20.14
C ASN A 157 -4.26 20.96 -21.58
N VAL A 158 -4.72 20.08 -22.48
CA VAL A 158 -4.47 20.24 -23.92
C VAL A 158 -5.42 21.32 -24.42
N PRO A 159 -4.91 22.46 -24.94
CA PRO A 159 -5.79 23.49 -25.50
C PRO A 159 -6.57 22.92 -26.69
N VAL A 160 -7.85 23.25 -26.76
CA VAL A 160 -8.77 22.86 -27.85
C VAL A 160 -8.46 23.57 -29.18
N ASN A 161 -7.43 24.41 -29.24
CA ASN A 161 -7.08 25.18 -30.43
C ASN A 161 -6.08 24.44 -31.33
N GLY A 162 -6.55 23.38 -31.98
CA GLY A 162 -5.82 22.68 -33.04
C GLY A 162 -6.65 22.48 -34.31
N GLY A 163 -7.75 23.22 -34.45
CA GLY A 163 -8.58 23.16 -35.65
C GLY A 163 -9.59 24.29 -35.64
N GLU A 164 -9.19 25.44 -36.18
CA GLU A 164 -9.98 26.15 -37.19
C GLU A 164 -9.02 26.87 -38.15
N LEU A 165 -9.34 26.72 -39.43
CA LEU A 165 -8.68 27.20 -40.64
C LEU A 165 -8.52 28.73 -40.69
N PHE A 166 -7.35 29.19 -41.12
CA PHE A 166 -7.19 30.20 -42.18
C PHE A 166 -6.00 29.81 -43.04
#